data_AF-A0A2T5NPA4-F1
#
_entry.id   AF-A0A2T5NPA4-F1
#
_cell.length_a   1.000
_cell.length_b   1.000
_cell.length_c   1.000
_cell.angle_alpha   90.00
_cell.angle_beta   90.00
_cell.angle_gamma   90.00
#
_symmetry.space_group_name_H-M   'P 1'
#
loop_
_entity.id
_entity.type
_entity.pdbx_description
1 polymer ?
#
loop_
_entity_poly.entity_id
_entity_poly.type
_entity_poly.pdbx_seq_one_letter_code
_entity_poly.pdbx_strand_id
1 'polypeptide(L)' 'MKLFSRQTPAAASEVVMFNYRRPVRARQVALGGGGRLWLVEALDPTHNVWVWQEESSQAEAAVDTARRLSLMLN' A
#
# COMPACT_ATOMS: atom_id res chain seq x y z
N MET A 1 14.48 35.21 -10.96
CA MET A 1 13.68 34.61 -9.86
C MET A 1 12.64 33.69 -10.48
N LYS A 2 12.77 32.38 -10.29
CA LYS A 2 11.75 31.40 -10.72
C LYS A 2 11.06 30.90 -9.46
N LEU A 3 9.75 31.12 -9.40
CA LEU A 3 8.88 30.73 -8.30
C LEU A 3 8.97 29.21 -8.11
N PHE A 4 9.44 28.79 -6.94
CA PHE A 4 9.25 27.41 -6.48
C PHE A 4 7.74 27.21 -6.35
N SER A 5 7.17 26.47 -7.31
CA SER A 5 5.85 25.88 -7.12
C SER A 5 5.90 25.14 -5.80
N ARG A 6 5.13 25.61 -4.81
CA ARG A 6 4.85 24.84 -3.59
C ARG A 6 4.46 23.45 -4.06
N GLN A 7 5.32 22.47 -3.84
CA GLN A 7 4.88 21.08 -3.83
C GLN A 7 3.90 21.02 -2.67
N THR A 8 2.61 21.19 -2.98
CA THR A 8 1.55 20.68 -2.13
C THR A 8 1.98 19.25 -1.81
N PRO A 9 2.10 18.84 -0.54
CA PRO A 9 2.40 17.45 -0.24
C PRO A 9 1.38 16.63 -1.03
N ALA A 10 1.85 15.80 -1.97
CA ALA A 10 1.00 14.81 -2.60
C ALA A 10 0.30 14.12 -1.43
N ALA A 11 -1.04 14.18 -1.38
CA ALA A 11 -1.84 13.75 -0.24
C ALA A 11 -1.24 12.47 0.31
N ALA A 12 -0.83 12.49 1.59
CA ALA A 12 -0.08 11.40 2.20
C ALA A 12 -0.83 10.09 1.88
N SER A 13 -0.27 9.28 1.00
CA SER A 13 -0.93 8.06 0.57
C SER A 13 -0.99 7.16 1.79
N GLU A 14 -2.21 6.86 2.25
CA GLU A 14 -2.41 6.07 3.46
C GLU A 14 -1.76 4.69 3.26
N VAL A 15 -0.92 4.30 4.23
CA VAL A 15 -0.28 3.00 4.22
C VAL A 15 -0.33 2.40 5.63
N VAL A 16 -0.71 1.14 5.70
CA VAL A 16 -0.69 0.33 6.92
C VAL A 16 0.21 -0.86 6.65
N MET A 17 1.19 -1.09 7.52
CA MET A 17 2.16 -2.17 7.38
C MET A 17 2.07 -3.12 8.57
N PHE A 18 2.03 -4.41 8.27
CA PHE A 18 2.14 -5.49 9.24
C PHE A 18 3.45 -6.22 9.01
N ASN A 19 4.21 -6.41 10.08
CA ASN A 19 5.52 -7.05 10.03
C ASN A 19 5.60 -8.21 11.04
N TYR A 20 4.70 -9.19 10.87
CA TYR A 20 4.68 -10.39 11.71
C TYR A 20 5.60 -11.48 11.11
N ARG A 21 5.03 -12.52 10.48
CA ARG A 21 5.80 -13.62 9.87
C ARG A 21 6.45 -13.20 8.56
N ARG A 22 5.76 -12.35 7.80
CA ARG A 22 6.29 -11.68 6.60
C ARG A 22 5.80 -10.23 6.54
N PRO A 23 6.60 -9.29 5.98
CA PRO A 23 6.13 -7.92 5.78
C PRO A 23 5.03 -7.86 4.71
N VAL A 24 3.89 -7.29 5.07
CA VAL A 24 2.76 -7.03 4.17
C VAL A 24 2.25 -5.62 4.43
N ARG A 25 1.82 -4.91 3.39
CA ARG A 25 1.23 -3.57 3.50
C ARG A 25 -0.07 -3.47 2.72
N ALA A 26 -1.00 -2.68 3.25
CA ALA A 26 -2.13 -2.13 2.52
C ALA A 26 -1.84 -0.66 2.23
N ARG A 27 -1.89 -0.24 0.96
CA ARG A 27 -1.59 1.13 0.55
C ARG A 27 -2.67 1.67 -0.37
N GLN A 28 -3.14 2.88 -0.08
CA GLN A 28 -4.06 3.58 -0.97
C GLN A 28 -3.30 4.16 -2.17
N VAL A 29 -3.82 3.93 -3.37
CA VAL A 29 -3.32 4.47 -4.63
C VAL A 29 -4.43 5.25 -5.33
N ALA A 30 -4.07 6.37 -5.95
CA ALA A 30 -4.99 7.11 -6.81
C ALA A 30 -5.08 6.42 -8.17
N LEU A 31 -6.31 6.17 -8.62
CA LEU A 31 -6.60 5.81 -9.99
C LEU A 31 -6.79 7.09 -10.82
N GLY A 32 -6.39 7.07 -12.08
CA GLY A 32 -6.72 8.15 -13.01
C GLY A 32 -8.22 8.43 -12.99
N GLY A 33 -8.62 9.71 -13.06
CA GLY A 33 -10.04 10.11 -12.98
C GLY A 33 -10.58 10.31 -11.55
N GLY A 34 -9.72 10.35 -10.53
CA GLY A 34 -10.11 10.69 -9.16
C GLY A 34 -10.56 9.51 -8.30
N GLY A 35 -10.53 8.30 -8.85
CA GLY A 35 -10.76 7.07 -8.09
C GLY A 35 -9.62 6.77 -7.12
N ARG A 36 -9.88 5.93 -6.12
CA ARG A 36 -8.86 5.40 -5.21
C ARG A 36 -9.06 3.90 -5.05
N LEU A 37 -7.95 3.20 -4.87
CA LEU A 37 -7.91 1.76 -4.69
C LEU A 37 -6.91 1.44 -3.59
N TRP A 38 -7.16 0.39 -2.84
CA TRP A 38 -6.19 -0.15 -1.89
C TRP A 38 -5.49 -1.34 -2.52
N LEU A 39 -4.16 -1.30 -2.54
CA LEU A 39 -3.32 -2.42 -2.93
C LEU A 39 -2.81 -3.12 -1.68
N VAL A 40 -2.93 -4.44 -1.65
CA VAL A 40 -2.27 -5.30 -0.69
C VAL A 40 -1.02 -5.87 -1.33
N GLU A 41 0.13 -5.57 -0.76
CA GLU A 41 1.44 -5.94 -1.28
C GLU A 41 2.22 -6.68 -0.20
N ALA A 42 2.94 -7.73 -0.57
CA ALA A 42 3.81 -8.46 0.34
C ALA A 42 5.27 -8.34 -0.11
N LEU A 43 6.20 -8.19 0.83
CA LEU A 43 7.61 -8.08 0.50
C LEU A 43 8.13 -9.44 0.05
N ASP A 44 8.78 -9.45 -1.11
CA ASP A 44 9.69 -10.51 -1.52
C ASP A 44 11.09 -10.17 -0.98
N PRO A 45 11.60 -10.91 0.02
CA PRO A 45 12.90 -10.62 0.62
C PRO A 45 14.08 -10.97 -0.29
N THR A 46 13.90 -11.85 -1.27
CA THR A 46 14.98 -12.26 -2.20
C THR A 46 15.31 -11.13 -3.17
N HIS A 47 14.28 -10.48 -3.71
CA HIS A 47 14.44 -9.40 -4.67
C HIS A 47 14.27 -8.00 -4.06
N ASN A 48 13.90 -7.92 -2.78
CA ASN A 48 13.60 -6.69 -2.05
C ASN A 48 12.56 -5.79 -2.75
N VAL A 49 11.48 -6.42 -3.24
CA VAL A 49 10.39 -5.74 -3.95
C VAL A 49 9.04 -6.06 -3.30
N TRP A 50 8.12 -5.11 -3.38
CA TRP A 50 6.73 -5.31 -2.96
C TRP A 50 5.95 -5.94 -4.11
N VAL A 51 5.42 -7.14 -3.88
CA VAL A 51 4.67 -7.91 -4.87
C VAL A 51 3.18 -7.76 -4.57
N TRP A 52 2.42 -7.30 -5.57
CA TRP A 52 0.97 -7.19 -5.49
C TRP A 52 0.32 -8.57 -5.23
N GLN A 53 -0.59 -8.63 -4.26
CA GLN A 53 -1.33 -9.83 -3.89
C GLN A 53 -2.82 -9.68 -4.21
N GLU A 54 -3.41 -8.56 -3.78
CA GLU A 54 -4.86 -8.31 -3.91
C GLU A 54 -5.14 -6.80 -3.97
N GLU A 55 -6.31 -6.43 -4.47
CA GLU A 55 -6.79 -5.05 -4.48
C GLU A 55 -8.22 -4.95 -3.93
N SER A 56 -8.56 -3.81 -3.33
CA SER A 56 -9.89 -3.56 -2.80
C SER A 56 -10.27 -2.09 -2.89
N SER A 57 -11.54 -1.80 -3.15
CA SER A 57 -12.09 -0.45 -3.04
C SER A 57 -12.36 -0.03 -1.60
N GLN A 58 -12.30 -0.98 -0.64
CA GLN A 58 -12.59 -0.77 0.77
C GLN A 58 -11.32 -0.86 1.63
N ALA A 59 -11.08 0.17 2.44
CA ALA A 59 -9.90 0.25 3.31
C ALA A 59 -9.85 -0.91 4.33
N GLU A 60 -10.96 -1.17 5.01
CA GLU A 60 -11.05 -2.20 6.06
C GLU A 60 -10.72 -3.59 5.51
N ALA A 61 -11.28 -3.94 4.34
CA ALA A 61 -11.01 -5.22 3.68
C ALA A 61 -9.53 -5.36 3.29
N ALA A 62 -8.91 -4.28 2.77
CA ALA A 62 -7.48 -4.31 2.43
C ALA A 62 -6.59 -4.45 3.66
N VAL A 63 -6.90 -3.73 4.74
CA VAL A 63 -6.14 -3.80 6.00
C VAL A 63 -6.27 -5.18 6.65
N ASP A 64 -7.47 -5.75 6.70
CA ASP A 64 -7.70 -7.09 7.24
C ASP A 64 -6.97 -8.16 6.41
N THR A 65 -7.01 -8.05 5.08
CA THR A 65 -6.28 -8.94 4.18
C THR A 65 -4.77 -8.84 4.39
N ALA A 66 -4.22 -7.63 4.46
CA ALA A 66 -2.80 -7.41 4.73
C ALA A 66 -2.39 -8.03 6.09
N ARG A 67 -3.22 -7.88 7.11
CA ARG A 67 -3.01 -8.51 8.42
C ARG A 67 -2.99 -10.03 8.31
N ARG A 68 -3.99 -10.65 7.67
CA ARG A 68 -4.06 -12.10 7.50
C ARG A 68 -2.83 -12.64 6.76
N LEU A 69 -2.47 -12.05 5.63
CA LEU A 69 -1.30 -12.45 4.84
C LEU A 69 0.01 -12.33 5.64
N SER A 70 0.16 -11.30 6.47
CA SER A 70 1.38 -11.13 7.28
C SER A 70 1.56 -12.21 8.36
N LEU A 71 0.50 -12.92 8.72
CA LEU A 71 0.51 -14.01 9.70
C LEU A 71 0.74 -15.40 9.06
N MET A 72 0.57 -15.52 7.75
CA MET A 72 0.76 -16.79 7.04
C MET A 72 2.25 -17.15 6.97
N LEU A 73 2.53 -18.45 7.13
CA LEU A 73 3.82 -19.04 6.78
C LEU A 73 3.77 -19.33 5.27
N ASN A 74 4.68 -18.72 4.51
CA ASN A 74 4.86 -19.04 3.09
C ASN A 74 5.38 -20.46 2.92
#